data_AF-A0A9Q8QGN3-F1
#
_entry.id   AF-A0A9Q8QGN3-F1
#
_cell.length_a   1.000
_cell.length_b   1.000
_cell.length_c   1.000
_cell.angle_alpha   90.00
_cell.angle_beta   90.00
_cell.angle_gamma   90.00
#
_symmetry.space_group_name_H-M   'P 1'
#
loop_
_entity.id
_entity.type
_entity.pdbx_description
1 polymer ?
#
loop_
_entity_poly.entity_id
_entity_poly.type
_entity_poly.pdbx_seq_one_letter_code
_entity_poly.pdbx_strand_id
1 'polypeptide(L)'
;MPSKLTATGPHVVKRSDEESQGVDRDEPASTSMSPPDDGDLGLGDNSNVPKLAYLKLFWFFFYNFGLFAWGGPVAQIALIEERLVVQDKWISLPRFQRVFAVYQILPGPEAAELCMFFGCLSAGRIGGILAGIAFILPGLVLMLLASYLYSLAGFENKYFNASFRALQPIVAAMILRATHKIAEHSVRNHDTKNIDPFLVIAAICTAINGALRINIFISLGLCGIIYTFVSRRLWIPAAALFIMQYVGYAIYVVFRGVPLPVSLALGISRTPSLINLFVLGLVAGTLSFGGAYTAIPFVQVEAVLMGSWLPQSVFIDGIAIGNILPAPLVIFATFVGFQGAYSNGSVANAFAGAIIITLGMFFPCFVFTIAGHDLLEKLVRNKFLASFFDGLCGSVIGVIAIIAAQILKASIEGPLNKLKGKPVDEMISTTAQVGPAAVLYLLALAALYKFTSKYTAPLLVILGAIAGQFLFVETIVA
;
A
#
# COMPACT_ATOMS: atom_id res chain seq x y z
N MET A 1 42.84 -41.41 -28.59
CA MET A 1 44.24 -41.87 -28.82
C MET A 1 44.34 -42.35 -30.27
N PRO A 2 45.51 -42.26 -30.93
CA PRO A 2 46.76 -41.54 -30.59
C PRO A 2 46.60 -39.99 -30.72
N SER A 3 47.52 -39.05 -30.41
CA SER A 3 49.00 -38.94 -30.42
C SER A 3 49.59 -38.69 -31.83
N LYS A 4 50.60 -37.84 -32.14
CA LYS A 4 51.61 -37.00 -31.40
C LYS A 4 52.32 -36.07 -32.46
N LEU A 5 53.17 -35.03 -32.23
CA LEU A 5 53.69 -34.21 -31.10
C LEU A 5 54.52 -32.99 -31.67
N THR A 6 54.61 -31.83 -30.97
CA THR A 6 55.73 -30.81 -31.03
C THR A 6 56.00 -29.98 -32.34
N ALA A 7 56.72 -28.84 -32.38
CA ALA A 7 57.41 -28.00 -31.36
C ALA A 7 57.75 -26.51 -31.80
N THR A 8 57.88 -25.61 -30.80
CA THR A 8 58.80 -24.43 -30.64
C THR A 8 58.81 -23.19 -31.58
N GLY A 9 59.15 -22.02 -30.99
CA GLY A 9 59.34 -20.67 -31.62
C GLY A 9 60.78 -20.34 -32.08
N PRO A 10 61.31 -19.09 -31.99
CA PRO A 10 61.23 -18.18 -30.81
C PRO A 10 61.09 -16.64 -31.11
N HIS A 11 61.21 -15.79 -30.06
CA HIS A 11 61.23 -14.31 -30.09
C HIS A 11 62.64 -13.69 -29.88
N VAL A 12 62.99 -12.60 -30.59
CA VAL A 12 63.95 -11.50 -30.25
C VAL A 12 63.54 -10.27 -31.13
N VAL A 13 63.16 -9.04 -30.71
CA VAL A 13 63.64 -7.99 -29.77
C VAL A 13 64.76 -7.07 -30.31
N LYS A 14 64.45 -5.81 -30.72
CA LYS A 14 65.16 -4.58 -30.31
C LYS A 14 64.52 -3.24 -30.78
N ARG A 15 64.98 -2.13 -30.20
CA ARG A 15 64.56 -0.72 -30.39
C ARG A 15 65.24 -0.03 -31.58
N SER A 16 64.67 1.10 -32.02
CA SER A 16 65.39 2.38 -32.07
C SER A 16 64.39 3.55 -31.91
N ASP A 17 64.88 4.69 -31.43
CA ASP A 17 64.11 5.90 -31.09
C ASP A 17 64.49 7.01 -32.08
N GLU A 18 63.58 7.94 -32.42
CA GLU A 18 63.96 9.19 -33.09
C GLU A 18 62.93 10.32 -32.80
N GLU A 19 63.43 11.48 -32.38
CA GLU A 19 62.63 12.69 -32.14
C GLU A 19 62.57 13.56 -33.40
N SER A 20 61.47 14.28 -33.62
CA SER A 20 61.51 15.53 -34.39
C SER A 20 60.60 16.58 -33.75
N GLN A 21 61.13 17.80 -33.61
CA GLN A 21 60.44 18.93 -33.01
C GLN A 21 60.04 19.96 -34.08
N GLY A 22 58.95 20.68 -33.83
CA GLY A 22 58.69 22.00 -34.42
C GLY A 22 57.53 22.06 -35.40
N VAL A 23 56.45 22.74 -35.00
CA VAL A 23 56.20 24.16 -35.32
C VAL A 23 54.85 24.55 -34.72
N ASP A 24 54.84 25.60 -33.89
CA ASP A 24 53.59 26.17 -33.38
C ASP A 24 52.75 26.81 -34.49
N ARG A 25 51.43 26.60 -34.43
CA ARG A 25 50.42 27.45 -35.06
C ARG A 25 49.20 27.54 -34.16
N ASP A 26 48.84 28.76 -33.77
CA ASP A 26 47.61 29.02 -33.02
C ASP A 26 46.37 28.68 -33.86
N GLU A 27 45.61 27.67 -33.44
CA GLU A 27 44.20 27.51 -33.81
C GLU A 27 43.31 27.79 -32.60
N PRO A 28 42.16 28.48 -32.77
CA PRO A 28 41.30 28.85 -31.66
C PRO A 28 40.69 27.60 -31.00
N ALA A 29 40.69 27.56 -29.67
CA ALA A 29 40.30 26.40 -28.88
C ALA A 29 38.88 25.88 -29.21
N SER A 30 38.82 24.88 -30.09
CA SER A 30 37.61 24.12 -30.36
C SER A 30 37.26 23.33 -29.10
N THR A 31 36.06 23.52 -28.54
CA THR A 31 35.56 22.71 -27.42
C THR A 31 35.51 21.26 -27.83
N SER A 32 36.48 20.47 -27.37
CA SER A 32 36.51 19.03 -27.55
C SER A 32 35.35 18.40 -26.79
N MET A 33 34.23 18.17 -27.48
CA MET A 33 33.29 17.15 -27.04
C MET A 33 34.06 15.84 -27.01
N SER A 34 34.26 15.29 -25.81
CA SER A 34 34.64 13.89 -25.67
C SER A 34 33.64 13.04 -26.45
N PRO A 35 34.07 11.96 -27.13
CA PRO A 35 33.12 11.03 -27.71
C PRO A 35 32.16 10.51 -26.63
N PRO A 36 30.92 10.11 -26.98
CA PRO A 36 30.03 9.45 -26.04
C PRO A 36 30.76 8.28 -25.37
N ASP A 37 30.67 8.19 -24.05
CA ASP A 37 31.08 6.97 -23.35
C ASP A 37 29.99 5.93 -23.60
N ASP A 38 30.21 5.07 -24.61
CA ASP A 38 29.32 3.96 -24.97
C ASP A 38 29.11 2.95 -23.82
N GLY A 39 29.75 3.15 -22.67
CA GLY A 39 29.47 2.46 -21.40
C GLY A 39 28.34 3.04 -20.52
N ASP A 40 28.03 4.35 -20.57
CA ASP A 40 26.91 4.90 -19.76
C ASP A 40 25.58 4.86 -20.54
N LEU A 41 24.76 3.86 -20.19
CA LEU A 41 23.37 3.68 -20.63
C LEU A 41 22.40 4.77 -20.09
N GLY A 42 22.87 6.00 -19.89
CA GLY A 42 22.11 7.11 -19.29
C GLY A 42 21.66 6.82 -17.86
N LEU A 43 22.41 5.99 -17.13
CA LEU A 43 22.00 5.46 -15.82
C LEU A 43 22.33 6.42 -14.68
N GLY A 44 23.36 7.25 -14.87
CA GLY A 44 23.72 8.35 -13.98
C GLY A 44 22.89 9.62 -14.16
N ASP A 45 22.21 9.80 -15.31
CA ASP A 45 21.70 11.11 -15.75
C ASP A 45 20.62 11.71 -14.84
N ASN A 46 21.02 12.78 -14.16
CA ASN A 46 20.20 13.71 -13.37
C ASN A 46 20.38 15.16 -13.89
N SER A 47 21.00 15.36 -15.05
CA SER A 47 21.44 16.68 -15.54
C SER A 47 20.28 17.66 -15.72
N ASN A 48 19.12 17.14 -16.11
CA ASN A 48 17.89 17.90 -16.35
C ASN A 48 17.09 18.23 -15.09
N VAL A 49 17.50 17.73 -13.90
CA VAL A 49 16.77 18.00 -12.65
C VAL A 49 16.95 19.47 -12.23
N PRO A 50 15.87 20.28 -12.18
CA PRO A 50 15.98 21.67 -11.78
C PRO A 50 16.27 21.78 -10.28
N LYS A 51 17.29 22.56 -9.91
CA LYS A 51 17.59 22.89 -8.50
C LYS A 51 16.61 23.96 -8.02
N LEU A 52 15.52 23.55 -7.37
CA LEU A 52 14.45 24.44 -6.93
C LEU A 52 14.67 24.91 -5.48
N ALA A 53 14.47 26.20 -5.23
CA ALA A 53 14.42 26.74 -3.87
C ALA A 53 13.26 26.08 -3.07
N TYR A 54 13.49 25.80 -1.79
CA TYR A 54 12.60 24.99 -0.94
C TYR A 54 11.10 25.36 -1.03
N LEU A 55 10.75 26.66 -0.99
CA LEU A 55 9.37 27.12 -1.10
C LEU A 55 8.76 26.86 -2.49
N LYS A 56 9.55 27.04 -3.57
CA LYS A 56 9.12 26.75 -4.95
C LYS A 56 8.96 25.25 -5.17
N LEU A 57 9.84 24.43 -4.59
CA LEU A 57 9.76 22.97 -4.62
C LEU A 57 8.48 22.46 -3.92
N PHE A 58 8.20 22.97 -2.70
CA PHE A 58 6.98 22.63 -1.96
C PHE A 58 5.72 22.93 -2.80
N TRP A 59 5.58 24.16 -3.30
CA TRP A 59 4.41 24.53 -4.10
C TRP A 59 4.32 23.76 -5.43
N PHE A 60 5.46 23.45 -6.07
CA PHE A 60 5.49 22.61 -7.28
C PHE A 60 4.89 21.22 -7.02
N PHE A 61 5.29 20.54 -5.93
CA PHE A 61 4.71 19.23 -5.60
C PHE A 61 3.25 19.30 -5.12
N PHE A 62 2.90 20.35 -4.36
CA PHE A 62 1.54 20.59 -3.86
C PHE A 62 0.55 20.78 -5.03
N TYR A 63 0.88 21.66 -5.98
CA TYR A 63 -0.02 21.99 -7.09
C TYR A 63 -0.07 20.91 -8.18
N ASN A 64 1.06 20.28 -8.55
CA ASN A 64 1.07 19.31 -9.66
C ASN A 64 0.61 17.90 -9.24
N PHE A 65 0.91 17.48 -8.01
CA PHE A 65 0.65 16.10 -7.56
C PHE A 65 -0.32 16.04 -6.39
N GLY A 66 -0.14 16.85 -5.34
CA GLY A 66 -0.97 16.81 -4.13
C GLY A 66 -2.46 17.07 -4.41
N LEU A 67 -2.79 18.19 -5.06
CA LEU A 67 -4.19 18.52 -5.42
C LEU A 67 -4.82 17.55 -6.43
N PHE A 68 -4.00 16.80 -7.17
CA PHE A 68 -4.44 15.96 -8.30
C PHE A 68 -4.21 14.46 -8.09
N ALA A 69 -3.99 14.02 -6.84
CA ALA A 69 -3.75 12.63 -6.45
C ALA A 69 -5.00 11.71 -6.53
N TRP A 70 -5.82 11.85 -7.58
CA TRP A 70 -7.03 11.07 -7.82
C TRP A 70 -6.73 9.66 -8.39
N GLY A 71 -7.59 8.69 -8.12
CA GLY A 71 -7.56 7.36 -8.76
C GLY A 71 -6.66 6.31 -8.13
N GLY A 72 -6.15 6.56 -6.92
CA GLY A 72 -5.29 5.63 -6.18
C GLY A 72 -3.88 5.46 -6.78
N PRO A 73 -3.07 4.52 -6.24
CA PRO A 73 -1.61 4.51 -6.46
C PRO A 73 -1.19 4.56 -7.93
N VAL A 74 -1.73 3.71 -8.80
CA VAL A 74 -1.31 3.65 -10.21
C VAL A 74 -1.64 4.93 -11.00
N ALA A 75 -2.74 5.62 -10.68
CA ALA A 75 -3.05 6.91 -11.32
C ALA A 75 -2.14 8.04 -10.80
N GLN A 76 -1.73 7.98 -9.53
CA GLN A 76 -0.77 8.90 -8.92
C GLN A 76 0.65 8.68 -9.48
N ILE A 77 1.09 7.42 -9.60
CA ILE A 77 2.38 7.04 -10.20
C ILE A 77 2.43 7.49 -11.67
N ALA A 78 1.39 7.20 -12.46
CA ALA A 78 1.32 7.61 -13.86
C ALA A 78 1.31 9.15 -14.04
N LEU A 79 0.71 9.90 -13.11
CA LEU A 79 0.78 11.37 -13.11
C LEU A 79 2.20 11.89 -12.84
N ILE A 80 2.94 11.24 -11.94
CA ILE A 80 4.34 11.56 -11.63
C ILE A 80 5.27 11.20 -12.80
N GLU A 81 5.05 10.04 -13.43
CA GLU A 81 5.78 9.58 -14.62
C GLU A 81 5.56 10.52 -15.81
N GLU A 82 4.31 10.76 -16.20
CA GLU A 82 3.95 11.67 -17.29
C GLU A 82 4.54 13.07 -17.07
N ARG A 83 4.43 13.61 -15.85
CA ARG A 83 4.92 14.96 -15.58
C ARG A 83 6.46 15.05 -15.53
N LEU A 84 7.11 14.20 -14.75
CA LEU A 84 8.55 14.36 -14.43
C LEU A 84 9.47 13.57 -15.36
N VAL A 85 8.98 12.53 -16.04
CA VAL A 85 9.78 11.66 -16.92
C VAL A 85 9.48 11.95 -18.39
N VAL A 86 8.21 12.12 -18.76
CA VAL A 86 7.81 12.34 -20.16
C VAL A 86 7.84 13.83 -20.54
N GLN A 87 7.17 14.69 -19.76
CA GLN A 87 7.07 16.13 -20.04
C GLN A 87 8.32 16.91 -19.61
N ASP A 88 8.62 16.97 -18.30
CA ASP A 88 9.71 17.78 -17.75
C ASP A 88 11.09 17.08 -17.84
N LYS A 89 11.13 15.77 -18.13
CA LYS A 89 12.34 14.96 -18.41
C LYS A 89 13.45 15.05 -17.35
N TRP A 90 13.09 15.08 -16.07
CA TRP A 90 14.04 15.13 -14.94
C TRP A 90 14.97 13.90 -14.91
N ILE A 91 14.47 12.73 -15.33
CA ILE A 91 15.23 11.47 -15.49
C ILE A 91 14.76 10.70 -16.73
N SER A 92 15.55 9.73 -17.18
CA SER A 92 15.17 8.80 -18.25
C SER A 92 14.14 7.75 -17.79
N LEU A 93 13.31 7.26 -18.72
CA LEU A 93 12.29 6.23 -18.44
C LEU A 93 12.86 4.91 -17.89
N PRO A 94 13.98 4.35 -18.41
CA PRO A 94 14.60 3.15 -17.80
C PRO A 94 15.08 3.38 -16.37
N ARG A 95 15.52 4.61 -16.04
CA ARG A 95 15.89 4.99 -14.68
C ARG A 95 14.66 5.07 -13.78
N PHE A 96 13.57 5.69 -14.25
CA PHE A 96 12.30 5.74 -13.52
C PHE A 96 11.79 4.33 -13.19
N GLN A 97 11.75 3.43 -14.17
CA GLN A 97 11.31 2.04 -13.98
C GLN A 97 12.16 1.29 -12.95
N ARG A 98 13.48 1.44 -12.98
CA ARG A 98 14.39 0.85 -11.97
C ARG A 98 14.15 1.41 -10.57
N VAL A 99 13.95 2.72 -10.45
CA VAL A 99 13.69 3.39 -9.16
C VAL A 99 12.32 2.98 -8.61
N PHE A 100 11.30 2.94 -9.46
CA PHE A 100 9.96 2.49 -9.09
C PHE A 100 9.94 1.04 -8.60
N ALA A 101 10.65 0.13 -9.27
CA ALA A 101 10.78 -1.26 -8.83
C ALA A 101 11.41 -1.42 -7.43
N VAL A 102 12.25 -0.48 -6.99
CA VAL A 102 12.76 -0.46 -5.60
C VAL A 102 11.68 0.02 -4.63
N TYR A 103 10.90 1.05 -4.98
CA TYR A 103 9.80 1.54 -4.14
C TYR A 103 8.64 0.53 -4.01
N GLN A 104 8.41 -0.33 -5.00
CA GLN A 104 7.44 -1.43 -4.88
C GLN A 104 7.81 -2.48 -3.81
N ILE A 105 9.09 -2.57 -3.41
CA ILE A 105 9.59 -3.45 -2.34
C ILE A 105 9.54 -2.75 -0.97
N LEU A 106 9.41 -1.41 -0.94
CA LEU A 106 9.37 -0.64 0.29
C LEU A 106 7.97 -0.62 0.95
N PRO A 107 7.90 -0.45 2.28
CA PRO A 107 6.64 -0.33 2.99
C PRO A 107 6.19 1.14 3.01
N GLY A 108 5.20 1.46 2.18
CA GLY A 108 4.68 2.82 2.05
C GLY A 108 3.74 2.99 0.85
N PRO A 109 3.15 4.20 0.70
CA PRO A 109 2.47 4.60 -0.53
C PRO A 109 3.49 5.08 -1.56
N GLU A 110 3.68 4.31 -2.62
CA GLU A 110 4.79 4.42 -3.58
C GLU A 110 4.83 5.78 -4.29
N ALA A 111 3.66 6.39 -4.53
CA ALA A 111 3.56 7.73 -5.10
C ALA A 111 4.16 8.83 -4.19
N ALA A 112 4.05 8.68 -2.86
CA ALA A 112 4.68 9.62 -1.93
C ALA A 112 6.21 9.45 -1.93
N GLU A 113 6.69 8.21 -2.02
CA GLU A 113 8.11 7.90 -2.11
C GLU A 113 8.74 8.40 -3.41
N LEU A 114 8.04 8.29 -4.54
CA LEU A 114 8.44 8.92 -5.80
C LEU A 114 8.48 10.46 -5.69
N CYS A 115 7.49 11.11 -5.05
CA CYS A 115 7.57 12.55 -4.80
C CYS A 115 8.78 12.93 -3.93
N MET A 116 9.04 12.18 -2.85
CA MET A 116 10.21 12.38 -1.99
C MET A 116 11.53 12.11 -2.72
N PHE A 117 11.58 11.13 -3.63
CA PHE A 117 12.73 10.84 -4.48
C PHE A 117 13.06 12.01 -5.41
N PHE A 118 12.08 12.50 -6.18
CA PHE A 118 12.31 13.66 -7.06
C PHE A 118 12.60 14.95 -6.28
N GLY A 119 12.00 15.13 -5.09
CA GLY A 119 12.38 16.19 -4.16
C GLY A 119 13.84 16.08 -3.69
N CYS A 120 14.31 14.86 -3.40
CA CYS A 120 15.71 14.56 -3.07
C CYS A 120 16.67 14.86 -4.23
N LEU A 121 16.28 14.57 -5.48
CA LEU A 121 17.09 14.95 -6.65
C LEU A 121 17.18 16.48 -6.82
N SER A 122 16.08 17.21 -6.59
CA SER A 122 16.01 18.65 -6.82
C SER A 122 16.73 19.49 -5.74
N ALA A 123 16.55 19.17 -4.46
CA ALA A 123 17.10 19.98 -3.36
C ALA A 123 17.61 19.16 -2.16
N GLY A 124 18.08 17.92 -2.41
CA GLY A 124 18.63 17.03 -1.40
C GLY A 124 17.59 16.54 -0.37
N ARG A 125 18.05 15.94 0.73
CA ARG A 125 17.18 15.30 1.75
C ARG A 125 16.04 16.20 2.26
N ILE A 126 16.28 17.50 2.43
CA ILE A 126 15.25 18.48 2.84
C ILE A 126 14.23 18.71 1.71
N GLY A 127 14.68 18.74 0.45
CA GLY A 127 13.79 18.76 -0.71
C GLY A 127 12.86 17.56 -0.78
N GLY A 128 13.36 16.36 -0.43
CA GLY A 128 12.56 15.16 -0.29
C GLY A 128 11.46 15.30 0.76
N ILE A 129 11.81 15.71 1.99
CA ILE A 129 10.85 15.98 3.07
C ILE A 129 9.74 16.95 2.60
N LEU A 130 10.12 18.06 1.96
CA LEU A 130 9.18 19.07 1.48
C LEU A 130 8.26 18.56 0.38
N ALA A 131 8.77 17.77 -0.57
CA ALA A 131 7.96 17.16 -1.63
C ALA A 131 6.97 16.13 -1.08
N GLY A 132 7.38 15.32 -0.10
CA GLY A 132 6.50 14.37 0.60
C GLY A 132 5.37 15.07 1.35
N ILE A 133 5.69 16.09 2.16
CA ILE A 133 4.68 16.87 2.89
C ILE A 133 3.74 17.57 1.90
N ALA A 134 4.26 18.19 0.84
CA ALA A 134 3.47 18.88 -0.17
C ALA A 134 2.47 17.95 -0.89
N PHE A 135 2.85 16.71 -1.15
CA PHE A 135 1.99 15.70 -1.76
C PHE A 135 0.88 15.21 -0.81
N ILE A 136 1.19 15.02 0.48
CA ILE A 136 0.25 14.47 1.47
C ILE A 136 -0.72 15.53 2.01
N LEU A 137 -0.27 16.79 2.15
CA LEU A 137 -1.00 17.83 2.88
C LEU A 137 -2.42 18.11 2.35
N PRO A 138 -2.70 18.19 1.02
CA PRO A 138 -4.06 18.34 0.53
C PRO A 138 -5.00 17.23 0.97
N GLY A 139 -4.56 15.96 0.83
CA GLY A 139 -5.31 14.79 1.25
C GLY A 139 -5.56 14.76 2.76
N LEU A 140 -4.55 15.13 3.56
CA LEU A 140 -4.67 15.27 5.01
C LEU A 140 -5.70 16.33 5.42
N VAL A 141 -5.65 17.54 4.84
CA VAL A 141 -6.59 18.63 5.15
C VAL A 141 -8.03 18.25 4.76
N LEU A 142 -8.21 17.66 3.57
CA LEU A 142 -9.53 17.21 3.13
C LEU A 142 -10.08 16.05 3.98
N MET A 143 -9.22 15.13 4.42
CA MET A 143 -9.64 14.02 5.28
C MET A 143 -9.98 14.50 6.70
N LEU A 144 -9.19 15.42 7.28
CA LEU A 144 -9.51 16.05 8.57
C LEU A 144 -10.86 16.79 8.52
N LEU A 145 -11.12 17.54 7.44
CA LEU A 145 -12.40 18.19 7.23
C LEU A 145 -13.55 17.15 7.12
N ALA A 146 -13.35 16.07 6.36
CA ALA A 146 -14.34 15.00 6.23
C ALA A 146 -14.61 14.28 7.56
N SER A 147 -13.59 13.99 8.37
CA SER A 147 -13.74 13.41 9.72
C SER A 147 -14.51 14.33 10.67
N TYR A 148 -14.20 15.63 10.64
CA TYR A 148 -14.90 16.62 11.45
C TYR A 148 -16.38 16.76 11.04
N LEU A 149 -16.66 16.90 9.73
CA LEU A 149 -18.02 16.94 9.20
C LEU A 149 -18.80 15.65 9.51
N TYR A 150 -18.16 14.48 9.45
CA TYR A 150 -18.75 13.20 9.84
C TYR A 150 -19.12 13.20 11.33
N SER A 151 -18.27 13.75 12.22
CA SER A 151 -18.58 13.88 13.65
C SER A 151 -19.70 14.88 13.98
N LEU A 152 -19.93 15.87 13.11
CA LEU A 152 -21.03 16.84 13.22
C LEU A 152 -22.36 16.31 12.65
N ALA A 153 -22.33 15.45 11.63
CA ALA A 153 -23.53 15.02 10.92
C ALA A 153 -24.48 14.16 11.77
N GLY A 154 -23.94 13.46 12.76
CA GLY A 154 -24.68 12.66 13.76
C GLY A 154 -25.26 11.34 13.22
N PHE A 155 -25.08 10.27 13.99
CA PHE A 155 -25.66 8.95 13.66
C PHE A 155 -27.19 8.89 13.74
N GLU A 156 -27.86 9.98 14.12
CA GLU A 156 -29.32 10.09 14.15
C GLU A 156 -29.91 10.49 12.79
N ASN A 157 -29.10 11.02 11.87
CA ASN A 157 -29.57 11.44 10.56
C ASN A 157 -29.81 10.22 9.63
N LYS A 158 -31.08 9.83 9.46
CA LYS A 158 -31.50 8.71 8.60
C LYS A 158 -30.95 8.79 7.17
N TYR A 159 -30.87 9.98 6.58
CA TYR A 159 -30.39 10.17 5.21
C TYR A 159 -28.86 9.96 5.14
N PHE A 160 -28.12 10.40 6.15
CA PHE A 160 -26.68 10.16 6.26
C PHE A 160 -26.38 8.66 6.37
N ASN A 161 -27.04 7.97 7.30
CA ASN A 161 -26.91 6.53 7.48
C ASN A 161 -27.30 5.73 6.22
N ALA A 162 -28.34 6.15 5.50
CA ALA A 162 -28.78 5.49 4.27
C ALA A 162 -27.74 5.56 3.15
N SER A 163 -27.10 6.73 2.95
CA SER A 163 -25.96 6.85 2.02
C SER A 163 -24.81 5.92 2.43
N PHE A 164 -24.34 5.99 3.68
CA PHE A 164 -23.19 5.20 4.12
C PHE A 164 -23.46 3.68 4.11
N ARG A 165 -24.68 3.23 4.39
CA ARG A 165 -25.10 1.81 4.24
C ARG A 165 -24.93 1.30 2.81
N ALA A 166 -25.18 2.12 1.80
CA ALA A 166 -24.93 1.76 0.39
C ALA A 166 -23.44 1.77 0.02
N LEU A 167 -22.58 2.49 0.75
CA LEU A 167 -21.14 2.49 0.50
C LEU A 167 -20.46 1.19 0.95
N GLN A 168 -20.98 0.52 1.98
CA GLN A 168 -20.38 -0.70 2.54
C GLN A 168 -20.18 -1.83 1.50
N PRO A 169 -21.20 -2.26 0.72
CA PRO A 169 -20.99 -3.22 -0.37
C PRO A 169 -20.09 -2.69 -1.49
N ILE A 170 -20.10 -1.37 -1.76
CA ILE A 170 -19.26 -0.77 -2.82
C ILE A 170 -17.79 -0.81 -2.40
N VAL A 171 -17.47 -0.44 -1.16
CA VAL A 171 -16.11 -0.56 -0.61
C VAL A 171 -15.67 -2.02 -0.56
N ALA A 172 -16.54 -2.97 -0.24
CA ALA A 172 -16.21 -4.40 -0.32
C ALA A 172 -15.77 -4.82 -1.74
N ALA A 173 -16.47 -4.35 -2.78
CA ALA A 173 -16.07 -4.58 -4.18
C ALA A 173 -14.75 -3.89 -4.54
N MET A 174 -14.50 -2.69 -4.03
CA MET A 174 -13.25 -1.94 -4.23
C MET A 174 -12.05 -2.62 -3.57
N ILE A 175 -12.21 -3.12 -2.34
CA ILE A 175 -11.19 -3.90 -1.65
C ILE A 175 -10.92 -5.20 -2.43
N LEU A 176 -11.95 -5.95 -2.87
CA LEU A 176 -11.72 -7.16 -3.67
C LEU A 176 -11.00 -6.87 -5.00
N ARG A 177 -11.36 -5.78 -5.70
CA ARG A 177 -10.66 -5.34 -6.92
C ARG A 177 -9.19 -5.02 -6.64
N ALA A 178 -8.89 -4.38 -5.51
CA ALA A 178 -7.52 -4.11 -5.09
C ALA A 178 -6.76 -5.40 -4.77
N THR A 179 -7.36 -6.33 -4.02
CA THR A 179 -6.80 -7.66 -3.75
C THR A 179 -6.44 -8.38 -5.04
N HIS A 180 -7.33 -8.40 -6.04
CA HIS A 180 -7.06 -9.00 -7.35
C HIS A 180 -5.88 -8.33 -8.06
N LYS A 181 -5.81 -7.00 -8.05
CA LYS A 181 -4.73 -6.23 -8.69
C LYS A 181 -3.37 -6.47 -8.02
N ILE A 182 -3.34 -6.58 -6.69
CA ILE A 182 -2.13 -6.92 -5.92
C ILE A 182 -1.76 -8.39 -6.18
N ALA A 183 -2.73 -9.31 -6.27
CA ALA A 183 -2.47 -10.71 -6.63
C ALA A 183 -1.85 -10.84 -8.03
N GLU A 184 -2.38 -10.13 -9.03
CA GLU A 184 -1.83 -10.14 -10.39
C GLU A 184 -0.40 -9.58 -10.44
N HIS A 185 -0.04 -8.65 -9.56
CA HIS A 185 1.31 -8.09 -9.48
C HIS A 185 2.30 -8.95 -8.68
N SER A 186 1.92 -9.43 -7.49
CA SER A 186 2.84 -10.09 -6.55
C SER A 186 2.95 -11.61 -6.75
N VAL A 187 1.94 -12.27 -7.31
CA VAL A 187 1.93 -13.74 -7.49
C VAL A 187 2.43 -14.14 -8.88
N ARG A 188 2.41 -13.21 -9.84
CA ARG A 188 2.82 -13.45 -11.23
C ARG A 188 4.26 -12.98 -11.44
N ASN A 189 5.15 -13.91 -11.75
CA ASN A 189 6.53 -13.58 -12.08
C ASN A 189 6.58 -12.80 -13.41
N HIS A 190 7.09 -11.57 -13.38
CA HIS A 190 6.95 -10.61 -14.47
C HIS A 190 7.64 -11.08 -15.78
N ASP A 191 8.82 -11.70 -15.67
CA ASP A 191 9.63 -12.13 -16.81
C ASP A 191 9.08 -13.39 -17.50
N THR A 192 8.47 -14.30 -16.71
CA THR A 192 7.98 -15.60 -17.21
C THR A 192 6.46 -15.67 -17.36
N LYS A 193 5.71 -14.67 -16.87
CA LYS A 193 4.24 -14.61 -16.78
C LYS A 193 3.58 -15.76 -15.99
N ASN A 194 4.37 -16.67 -15.43
CA ASN A 194 3.93 -17.81 -14.61
C ASN A 194 3.45 -17.34 -13.23
N ILE A 195 2.52 -18.11 -12.66
CA ILE A 195 1.98 -17.93 -11.31
C ILE A 195 2.85 -18.76 -10.35
N ASP A 196 3.37 -18.17 -9.28
CA ASP A 196 4.05 -18.94 -8.22
C ASP A 196 3.01 -19.68 -7.36
N PRO A 197 2.97 -21.03 -7.38
CA PRO A 197 1.99 -21.80 -6.63
C PRO A 197 2.20 -21.67 -5.11
N PHE A 198 3.40 -21.36 -4.63
CA PHE A 198 3.67 -21.24 -3.20
C PHE A 198 3.18 -19.90 -2.63
N LEU A 199 3.18 -18.84 -3.44
CA LEU A 199 2.51 -17.57 -3.09
C LEU A 199 0.98 -17.73 -3.10
N VAL A 200 0.41 -18.51 -4.03
CA VAL A 200 -1.02 -18.87 -4.00
C VAL A 200 -1.36 -19.68 -2.75
N ILE A 201 -0.55 -20.69 -2.40
CA ILE A 201 -0.74 -21.49 -1.17
C ILE A 201 -0.62 -20.60 0.07
N ALA A 202 0.34 -19.67 0.13
CA ALA A 202 0.47 -18.72 1.23
C ALA A 202 -0.79 -17.83 1.38
N ALA A 203 -1.33 -17.32 0.28
CA ALA A 203 -2.59 -16.57 0.27
C ALA A 203 -3.79 -17.42 0.77
N ILE A 204 -3.91 -18.67 0.32
CA ILE A 204 -4.98 -19.57 0.77
C ILE A 204 -4.84 -19.90 2.26
N CYS A 205 -3.63 -20.26 2.71
CA CYS A 205 -3.38 -20.57 4.11
C CYS A 205 -3.60 -19.37 5.03
N THR A 206 -3.22 -18.16 4.63
CA THR A 206 -3.47 -16.95 5.44
C THR A 206 -4.94 -16.54 5.45
N ALA A 207 -5.69 -16.72 4.36
CA ALA A 207 -7.14 -16.56 4.35
C ALA A 207 -7.85 -17.56 5.29
N ILE A 208 -7.43 -18.84 5.24
CA ILE A 208 -7.90 -19.89 6.17
C ILE A 208 -7.54 -19.54 7.61
N ASN A 209 -6.32 -19.08 7.87
CA ASN A 209 -5.87 -18.67 9.21
C ASN A 209 -6.71 -17.50 9.76
N GLY A 210 -7.03 -16.50 8.94
CA GLY A 210 -7.94 -15.42 9.30
C GLY A 210 -9.36 -15.92 9.62
N ALA A 211 -9.89 -16.88 8.85
CA ALA A 211 -11.18 -17.50 9.13
C ALA A 211 -11.16 -18.36 10.42
N LEU A 212 -10.06 -19.06 10.68
CA LEU A 212 -9.78 -19.80 11.91
C LEU A 212 -9.45 -18.90 13.11
N ARG A 213 -9.38 -17.57 12.94
CA ARG A 213 -9.07 -16.58 13.98
C ARG A 213 -7.64 -16.68 14.54
N ILE A 214 -6.74 -17.30 13.78
CA ILE A 214 -5.30 -17.28 14.03
C ILE A 214 -4.78 -15.85 13.83
N ASN A 215 -3.84 -15.41 14.68
CA ASN A 215 -3.33 -14.05 14.62
C ASN A 215 -2.66 -13.73 13.27
N ILE A 216 -3.10 -12.64 12.65
CA ILE A 216 -2.66 -12.20 11.31
C ILE A 216 -1.16 -11.93 11.27
N PHE A 217 -0.59 -11.19 12.23
CA PHE A 217 0.86 -10.88 12.24
C PHE A 217 1.72 -12.15 12.35
N ILE A 218 1.32 -13.10 13.21
CA ILE A 218 2.00 -14.39 13.35
C ILE A 218 1.89 -15.20 12.04
N SER A 219 0.71 -15.23 11.42
CA SER A 219 0.48 -15.93 10.15
C SER A 219 1.32 -15.37 9.01
N LEU A 220 1.34 -14.04 8.86
CA LEU A 220 2.12 -13.33 7.85
C LEU A 220 3.63 -13.58 8.01
N GLY A 221 4.17 -13.43 9.23
CA GLY A 221 5.58 -13.66 9.52
C GLY A 221 6.01 -15.12 9.28
N LEU A 222 5.20 -16.09 9.72
CA LEU A 222 5.48 -17.51 9.48
C LEU A 222 5.42 -17.86 8.00
N CYS A 223 4.41 -17.41 7.26
CA CYS A 223 4.30 -17.70 5.82
C CYS A 223 5.45 -17.06 5.01
N GLY A 224 5.92 -15.86 5.36
CA GLY A 224 7.13 -15.26 4.79
C GLY A 224 8.40 -16.10 5.03
N ILE A 225 8.60 -16.61 6.25
CA ILE A 225 9.74 -17.49 6.58
C ILE A 225 9.62 -18.85 5.85
N ILE A 226 8.43 -19.45 5.82
CA ILE A 226 8.15 -20.71 5.12
C ILE A 226 8.46 -20.57 3.63
N TYR A 227 7.98 -19.51 2.97
CA TYR A 227 8.29 -19.24 1.56
C TYR A 227 9.80 -19.00 1.34
N THR A 228 10.48 -18.29 2.25
CA THR A 228 11.94 -18.11 2.20
C THR A 228 12.70 -19.45 2.22
N PHE A 229 12.22 -20.43 2.98
CA PHE A 229 12.79 -21.79 2.98
C PHE A 229 12.42 -22.57 1.71
N VAL A 230 11.19 -22.50 1.22
CA VAL A 230 10.77 -23.14 -0.05
C VAL A 230 11.60 -22.61 -1.23
N SER A 231 11.76 -21.29 -1.37
CA SER A 231 12.57 -20.65 -2.42
C SER A 231 14.06 -21.00 -2.33
N ARG A 232 14.53 -21.45 -1.16
CA ARG A 232 15.88 -22.00 -0.95
C ARG A 232 15.97 -23.53 -1.11
N ARG A 233 14.89 -24.19 -1.53
CA ARG A 233 14.73 -25.66 -1.61
C ARG A 233 14.89 -26.38 -0.27
N LEU A 234 14.68 -25.68 0.84
CA LEU A 234 14.74 -26.20 2.21
C LEU A 234 13.34 -26.69 2.64
N TRP A 235 12.83 -27.70 1.93
CA TRP A 235 11.47 -28.21 2.11
C TRP A 235 11.20 -28.77 3.51
N ILE A 236 12.19 -29.41 4.15
CA ILE A 236 12.05 -30.02 5.47
C ILE A 236 11.75 -28.98 6.57
N PRO A 237 12.56 -27.91 6.78
CA PRO A 237 12.22 -26.88 7.76
C PRO A 237 10.98 -26.06 7.37
N ALA A 238 10.68 -25.89 6.07
CA ALA A 238 9.43 -25.26 5.64
C ALA A 238 8.19 -26.06 6.09
N ALA A 239 8.18 -27.37 5.83
CA ALA A 239 7.11 -28.28 6.26
C ALA A 239 7.04 -28.41 7.80
N ALA A 240 8.19 -28.46 8.48
CA ALA A 240 8.25 -28.49 9.94
C ALA A 240 7.65 -27.23 10.57
N LEU A 241 7.95 -26.02 10.06
CA LEU A 241 7.34 -24.78 10.53
C LEU A 241 5.82 -24.74 10.25
N PHE A 242 5.40 -25.17 9.06
CA PHE A 242 3.98 -25.26 8.70
C PHE A 242 3.21 -26.18 9.65
N ILE A 243 3.73 -27.38 9.93
CA ILE A 243 3.14 -28.32 10.89
C ILE A 243 3.16 -27.73 12.31
N MET A 244 4.29 -27.16 12.76
CA MET A 244 4.41 -26.51 14.07
C MET A 244 3.41 -25.37 14.28
N GLN A 245 3.07 -24.61 13.23
CA GLN A 245 2.06 -23.55 13.29
C GLN A 245 0.68 -24.11 13.66
N TYR A 246 0.21 -25.16 12.97
CA TYR A 246 -1.10 -25.75 13.25
C TYR A 246 -1.12 -26.64 14.49
N VAL A 247 -0.02 -27.32 14.82
CA VAL A 247 0.12 -28.08 16.08
C VAL A 247 0.15 -27.14 17.28
N GLY A 248 0.93 -26.05 17.23
CA GLY A 248 0.96 -25.03 18.27
C GLY A 248 -0.39 -24.33 18.44
N TYR A 249 -1.10 -24.07 17.34
CA TYR A 249 -2.48 -23.59 17.37
C TYR A 249 -3.44 -24.60 18.02
N ALA A 250 -3.41 -25.87 17.64
CA ALA A 250 -4.26 -26.91 18.21
C ALA A 250 -4.00 -27.10 19.71
N ILE A 251 -2.73 -27.09 20.14
CA ILE A 251 -2.33 -27.10 21.55
C ILE A 251 -2.91 -25.88 22.28
N TYR A 252 -2.79 -24.68 21.72
CA TYR A 252 -3.41 -23.48 22.30
C TYR A 252 -4.93 -23.66 22.43
N VAL A 253 -5.62 -24.11 21.38
CA VAL A 253 -7.07 -24.34 21.39
C VAL A 253 -7.49 -25.33 22.48
N VAL A 254 -6.72 -26.39 22.70
CA VAL A 254 -7.00 -27.40 23.74
C VAL A 254 -6.77 -26.86 25.16
N PHE A 255 -5.69 -26.11 25.40
CA PHE A 255 -5.32 -25.65 26.76
C PHE A 255 -5.85 -24.27 27.16
N ARG A 256 -6.26 -23.42 26.21
CA ARG A 256 -6.75 -22.04 26.43
C ARG A 256 -8.15 -21.80 25.85
N GLY A 257 -8.75 -22.81 25.20
CA GLY A 257 -9.94 -22.64 24.37
C GLY A 257 -9.62 -22.02 23.01
N VAL A 258 -10.58 -22.04 22.09
CA VAL A 258 -10.44 -21.38 20.78
C VAL A 258 -10.13 -19.90 21.02
N PRO A 259 -8.99 -19.37 20.54
CA PRO A 259 -8.70 -17.96 20.70
C PRO A 259 -9.78 -17.14 19.99
N LEU A 260 -10.28 -16.11 20.66
CA LEU A 260 -10.84 -14.97 19.95
C LEU A 260 -9.76 -14.45 18.99
N PRO A 261 -10.12 -13.74 17.90
CA PRO A 261 -9.13 -13.09 17.02
C PRO A 261 -8.16 -12.17 17.81
N VAL A 262 -8.59 -11.79 19.01
CA VAL A 262 -7.96 -10.90 20.00
C VAL A 262 -6.91 -11.58 20.90
N SER A 263 -6.95 -12.90 21.06
CA SER A 263 -6.30 -13.59 22.20
C SER A 263 -4.77 -13.71 22.12
N LEU A 264 -4.18 -13.36 20.97
CA LEU A 264 -2.75 -13.56 20.66
C LEU A 264 -2.09 -12.34 19.97
N ALA A 265 -2.78 -11.21 19.87
CA ALA A 265 -2.14 -9.97 19.45
C ALA A 265 -1.23 -9.42 20.57
N LEU A 266 -0.06 -8.91 20.19
CA LEU A 266 0.65 -7.93 21.01
C LEU A 266 -0.19 -6.66 21.00
N GLY A 267 -1.18 -6.59 21.89
CA GLY A 267 -2.23 -5.57 21.88
C GLY A 267 -1.72 -4.20 22.29
N ILE A 268 -1.03 -3.54 21.37
CA ILE A 268 -0.44 -2.22 21.51
C ILE A 268 -1.54 -1.16 21.65
N SER A 269 -2.65 -1.29 20.90
CA SER A 269 -3.68 -0.24 20.81
C SER A 269 -5.03 -0.62 21.41
N ARG A 270 -5.01 -1.22 22.61
CA ARG A 270 -6.23 -1.50 23.42
C ARG A 270 -7.07 -0.25 23.73
N THR A 271 -6.47 0.94 23.70
CA THR A 271 -7.15 2.23 23.82
C THR A 271 -6.61 3.20 22.76
N PRO A 272 -7.41 4.17 22.26
CA PRO A 272 -7.00 5.16 21.28
C PRO A 272 -6.20 6.32 21.93
N SER A 273 -5.15 6.00 22.68
CA SER A 273 -4.19 7.00 23.18
C SER A 273 -3.31 7.52 22.03
N LEU A 274 -2.76 8.73 22.15
CA LEU A 274 -1.91 9.29 21.09
C LEU A 274 -0.67 8.43 20.79
N ILE A 275 -0.03 7.86 21.82
CA ILE A 275 1.10 6.94 21.65
C ILE A 275 0.65 5.66 20.92
N ASN A 276 -0.50 5.10 21.30
CA ASN A 276 -1.01 3.89 20.66
C ASN A 276 -1.36 4.15 19.20
N LEU A 277 -2.02 5.28 18.90
CA LEU A 277 -2.31 5.72 17.53
C LEU A 277 -1.03 5.96 16.70
N PHE A 278 0.04 6.51 17.31
CA PHE A 278 1.33 6.63 16.62
C PHE A 278 1.92 5.26 16.26
N VAL A 279 1.98 4.33 17.21
CA VAL A 279 2.56 3.00 16.97
C VAL A 279 1.67 2.16 16.05
N LEU A 280 0.35 2.31 16.11
CA LEU A 280 -0.59 1.72 15.13
C LEU A 280 -0.29 2.23 13.72
N GLY A 281 -0.15 3.54 13.55
CA GLY A 281 0.28 4.13 12.29
C GLY A 281 1.63 3.55 11.84
N LEU A 282 2.62 3.52 12.73
CA LEU A 282 3.97 3.03 12.45
C LEU A 282 4.00 1.54 12.04
N VAL A 283 3.20 0.69 12.68
CA VAL A 283 3.08 -0.73 12.35
C VAL A 283 2.33 -0.93 11.03
N ALA A 284 1.22 -0.22 10.82
CA ALA A 284 0.49 -0.29 9.55
C ALA A 284 1.33 0.23 8.37
N GLY A 285 2.09 1.30 8.59
CA GLY A 285 3.03 1.88 7.63
C GLY A 285 4.20 0.95 7.31
N THR A 286 4.91 0.41 8.33
CA THR A 286 6.05 -0.51 8.13
C THR A 286 5.65 -1.86 7.55
N LEU A 287 4.36 -2.21 7.53
CA LEU A 287 3.82 -3.42 6.92
C LEU A 287 3.03 -3.15 5.61
N SER A 288 2.96 -1.90 5.15
CA SER A 288 2.23 -1.49 3.93
C SER A 288 3.03 -1.75 2.64
N PHE A 289 3.55 -2.96 2.46
CA PHE A 289 4.23 -3.39 1.23
C PHE A 289 3.26 -3.48 0.05
N GLY A 290 3.73 -3.30 -1.19
CA GLY A 290 2.90 -3.51 -2.40
C GLY A 290 1.69 -2.57 -2.52
N GLY A 291 1.76 -1.41 -1.86
CA GLY A 291 0.80 -0.32 -2.02
C GLY A 291 -0.35 -0.27 -1.02
N ALA A 292 -0.91 0.92 -0.90
CA ALA A 292 -1.73 1.43 0.21
C ALA A 292 -2.91 0.57 0.75
N TYR A 293 -3.38 -0.45 0.02
CA TYR A 293 -4.47 -1.32 0.50
C TYR A 293 -3.99 -2.33 1.56
N THR A 294 -2.69 -2.63 1.61
CA THR A 294 -2.11 -3.56 2.59
C THR A 294 -2.11 -2.99 4.02
N ALA A 295 -2.23 -1.68 4.20
CA ALA A 295 -2.45 -1.03 5.50
C ALA A 295 -3.83 -1.32 6.13
N ILE A 296 -4.87 -1.57 5.31
CA ILE A 296 -6.26 -1.79 5.77
C ILE A 296 -6.37 -2.87 6.86
N PRO A 297 -5.89 -4.13 6.66
CA PRO A 297 -6.01 -5.19 7.66
C PRO A 297 -5.37 -4.83 9.00
N PHE A 298 -4.19 -4.20 9.01
CA PHE A 298 -3.48 -3.86 10.24
C PHE A 298 -4.23 -2.83 11.08
N VAL A 299 -4.78 -1.80 10.43
CA VAL A 299 -5.59 -0.78 11.12
C VAL A 299 -6.95 -1.35 11.56
N GLN A 300 -7.60 -2.18 10.74
CA GLN A 300 -8.88 -2.82 11.10
C GLN A 300 -8.75 -3.72 12.32
N VAL A 301 -7.67 -4.53 12.37
CA VAL A 301 -7.39 -5.43 13.49
C VAL A 301 -7.33 -4.65 14.79
N GLU A 302 -6.44 -3.67 14.92
CA GLU A 302 -6.28 -2.95 16.19
C GLU A 302 -7.48 -2.05 16.54
N ALA A 303 -8.07 -1.34 15.56
CA ALA A 303 -9.14 -0.37 15.82
C ALA A 303 -10.53 -1.01 16.07
N VAL A 304 -10.89 -2.00 15.25
CA VAL A 304 -12.25 -2.60 15.23
C VAL A 304 -12.28 -3.92 16.00
N LEU A 305 -11.29 -4.79 15.79
CA LEU A 305 -11.33 -6.16 16.32
C LEU A 305 -10.66 -6.30 17.70
N MET A 306 -9.54 -5.61 17.95
CA MET A 306 -8.81 -5.69 19.22
C MET A 306 -9.34 -4.66 20.22
N GLY A 307 -9.15 -3.38 19.91
CA GLY A 307 -9.48 -2.27 20.81
C GLY A 307 -10.98 -1.98 20.91
N SER A 308 -11.78 -2.47 19.95
CA SER A 308 -13.24 -2.31 19.91
C SER A 308 -13.75 -0.86 20.01
N TRP A 309 -12.88 0.12 19.74
CA TRP A 309 -13.15 1.55 19.91
C TRP A 309 -13.65 2.22 18.62
N LEU A 310 -13.61 1.53 17.49
CA LEU A 310 -14.24 1.97 16.24
C LEU A 310 -15.22 0.90 15.72
N PRO A 311 -16.50 1.24 15.44
CA PRO A 311 -17.42 0.31 14.81
C PRO A 311 -16.99 -0.07 13.38
N GLN A 312 -17.28 -1.31 12.99
CA GLN A 312 -16.92 -1.83 11.66
C GLN A 312 -17.51 -1.02 10.50
N SER A 313 -18.72 -0.45 10.67
CA SER A 313 -19.34 0.47 9.70
C SER A 313 -18.50 1.73 9.53
N VAL A 314 -18.23 2.44 10.63
CA VAL A 314 -17.46 3.69 10.67
C VAL A 314 -16.05 3.52 10.08
N PHE A 315 -15.43 2.35 10.27
CA PHE A 315 -14.18 1.99 9.62
C PHE A 315 -14.29 1.88 8.09
N ILE A 316 -15.35 1.24 7.58
CA ILE A 316 -15.64 1.13 6.14
C ILE A 316 -15.99 2.50 5.55
N ASP A 317 -16.72 3.32 6.28
CA ASP A 317 -17.09 4.69 5.90
C ASP A 317 -15.84 5.58 5.72
N GLY A 318 -14.85 5.45 6.61
CA GLY A 318 -13.54 6.11 6.48
C GLY A 318 -12.75 5.67 5.25
N ILE A 319 -12.84 4.39 4.86
CA ILE A 319 -12.27 3.88 3.60
C ILE A 319 -13.04 4.43 2.39
N ALA A 320 -14.37 4.53 2.47
CA ALA A 320 -15.19 5.12 1.41
C ALA A 320 -14.78 6.57 1.13
N ILE A 321 -14.70 7.39 2.18
CA ILE A 321 -14.22 8.79 2.12
C ILE A 321 -12.81 8.84 1.53
N GLY A 322 -11.89 7.97 2.00
CA GLY A 322 -10.52 7.90 1.51
C GLY A 322 -10.37 7.55 0.02
N ASN A 323 -11.41 6.98 -0.60
CA ASN A 323 -11.46 6.71 -2.05
C ASN A 323 -12.11 7.84 -2.87
N ILE A 324 -12.79 8.80 -2.24
CA ILE A 324 -13.26 10.02 -2.90
C ILE A 324 -12.13 11.04 -3.01
N LEU A 325 -11.29 11.16 -1.99
CA LEU A 325 -10.32 12.26 -1.88
C LEU A 325 -9.09 12.10 -2.80
N PRO A 326 -8.51 13.22 -3.30
CA PRO A 326 -7.20 13.22 -3.95
C PRO A 326 -6.10 13.00 -2.90
N ALA A 327 -5.82 11.74 -2.60
CA ALA A 327 -4.88 11.37 -1.54
C ALA A 327 -4.31 9.95 -1.74
N PRO A 328 -3.13 9.64 -1.18
CA PRO A 328 -2.70 8.25 -0.99
C PRO A 328 -3.73 7.51 -0.14
N LEU A 329 -4.18 6.33 -0.58
CA LEU A 329 -5.32 5.64 0.04
C LEU A 329 -5.13 5.34 1.55
N VAL A 330 -3.89 5.19 2.03
CA VAL A 330 -3.57 5.06 3.48
C VAL A 330 -4.07 6.22 4.34
N ILE A 331 -4.46 7.37 3.75
CA ILE A 331 -5.06 8.51 4.47
C ILE A 331 -6.36 8.15 5.20
N PHE A 332 -7.01 7.01 4.89
CA PHE A 332 -8.13 6.48 5.70
C PHE A 332 -7.75 6.35 7.19
N ALA A 333 -6.46 6.12 7.49
CA ALA A 333 -5.98 6.05 8.87
C ALA A 333 -6.15 7.38 9.63
N THR A 334 -6.04 8.54 8.96
CA THR A 334 -6.33 9.87 9.55
C THR A 334 -7.74 9.91 10.15
N PHE A 335 -8.73 9.38 9.43
CA PHE A 335 -10.12 9.29 9.89
C PHE A 335 -10.26 8.31 11.06
N VAL A 336 -9.57 7.16 11.01
CA VAL A 336 -9.57 6.19 12.11
C VAL A 336 -8.98 6.79 13.39
N GLY A 337 -7.87 7.53 13.31
CA GLY A 337 -7.29 8.23 14.47
C GLY A 337 -8.16 9.38 14.98
N PHE A 338 -8.86 10.08 14.08
CA PHE A 338 -9.84 11.11 14.46
C PHE A 338 -10.94 10.50 15.32
N GLN A 339 -11.68 9.53 14.80
CA GLN A 339 -12.84 8.95 15.50
C GLN A 339 -12.42 8.16 16.74
N GLY A 340 -11.25 7.52 16.72
CA GLY A 340 -10.66 6.88 17.90
C GLY A 340 -10.43 7.86 19.04
N ALA A 341 -9.74 8.97 18.80
CA ALA A 341 -9.47 9.94 19.86
C ALA A 341 -10.69 10.83 20.20
N TYR A 342 -11.66 10.98 19.28
CA TYR A 342 -12.94 11.66 19.51
C TYR A 342 -13.85 10.93 20.53
N SER A 343 -13.62 9.64 20.78
CA SER A 343 -14.38 8.86 21.79
C SER A 343 -14.39 9.48 23.21
N ASN A 344 -13.41 10.34 23.52
CA ASN A 344 -13.33 11.08 24.78
C ASN A 344 -14.01 12.47 24.74
N GLY A 345 -14.82 12.76 23.72
CA GLY A 345 -15.56 14.03 23.53
C GLY A 345 -14.71 15.26 23.17
N SER A 346 -13.38 15.19 23.31
CA SER A 346 -12.47 16.29 22.99
C SER A 346 -12.17 16.36 21.49
N VAL A 347 -12.71 17.37 20.83
CA VAL A 347 -12.39 17.73 19.42
C VAL A 347 -10.88 17.95 19.25
N ALA A 348 -10.20 18.57 20.22
CA ALA A 348 -8.75 18.77 20.18
C ALA A 348 -7.98 17.44 20.18
N ASN A 349 -8.44 16.46 20.97
CA ASN A 349 -7.86 15.12 20.97
C ASN A 349 -8.12 14.40 19.65
N ALA A 350 -9.28 14.59 19.02
CA ALA A 350 -9.60 14.02 17.70
C ALA A 350 -8.63 14.53 16.60
N PHE A 351 -8.41 15.84 16.51
CA PHE A 351 -7.42 16.41 15.60
C PHE A 351 -5.99 15.92 15.92
N ALA A 352 -5.61 15.85 17.21
CA ALA A 352 -4.31 15.30 17.60
C ALA A 352 -4.15 13.82 17.20
N GLY A 353 -5.15 12.97 17.48
CA GLY A 353 -5.13 11.55 17.13
C GLY A 353 -5.04 11.31 15.63
N ALA A 354 -5.76 12.10 14.84
CA ALA A 354 -5.73 12.08 13.37
C ALA A 354 -4.37 12.48 12.80
N ILE A 355 -3.74 13.54 13.32
CA ILE A 355 -2.39 13.96 12.93
C ILE A 355 -1.37 12.88 13.33
N ILE A 356 -1.44 12.38 14.56
CA ILE A 356 -0.44 11.47 15.13
C ILE A 356 -0.45 10.08 14.46
N ILE A 357 -1.63 9.50 14.14
CA ILE A 357 -1.67 8.25 13.35
C ILE A 357 -1.16 8.46 11.92
N THR A 358 -1.40 9.64 11.33
CA THR A 358 -0.93 9.97 9.97
C THR A 358 0.59 10.10 9.96
N LEU A 359 1.17 10.79 10.96
CA LEU A 359 2.61 10.84 11.16
C LEU A 359 3.18 9.42 11.30
N GLY A 360 2.58 8.57 12.13
CA GLY A 360 2.98 7.16 12.24
C GLY A 360 2.93 6.40 10.91
N MET A 361 1.83 6.52 10.17
CA MET A 361 1.59 5.82 8.89
C MET A 361 2.61 6.20 7.81
N PHE A 362 2.96 7.48 7.70
CA PHE A 362 3.91 7.96 6.68
C PHE A 362 5.38 7.99 7.15
N PHE A 363 5.68 7.95 8.45
CA PHE A 363 7.05 7.98 8.97
C PHE A 363 7.99 6.93 8.32
N PRO A 364 7.58 5.66 8.09
CA PRO A 364 8.43 4.66 7.44
C PRO A 364 8.89 5.08 6.04
N CYS A 365 7.96 5.50 5.18
CA CYS A 365 8.28 5.84 3.79
C CYS A 365 9.18 7.09 3.68
N PHE A 366 9.02 8.06 4.60
CA PHE A 366 9.97 9.16 4.77
C PHE A 366 11.36 8.63 5.17
N VAL A 367 11.45 7.82 6.22
CA VAL A 367 12.73 7.28 6.71
C VAL A 367 13.45 6.48 5.62
N PHE A 368 12.77 5.54 4.95
CA PHE A 368 13.40 4.72 3.91
C PHE A 368 13.83 5.53 2.69
N THR A 369 13.00 6.47 2.22
CA THR A 369 13.35 7.32 1.07
C THR A 369 14.50 8.29 1.38
N ILE A 370 14.56 8.85 2.60
CA ILE A 370 15.56 9.86 2.99
C ILE A 370 16.87 9.24 3.46
N ALA A 371 16.83 8.05 4.09
CA ALA A 371 18.03 7.28 4.43
C ALA A 371 18.85 6.98 3.16
N GLY A 372 18.17 6.59 2.08
CA GLY A 372 18.71 6.55 0.72
C GLY A 372 19.21 5.18 0.26
N HIS A 373 19.73 5.16 -0.97
CA HIS A 373 20.02 3.98 -1.78
C HIS A 373 20.78 2.87 -1.02
N ASP A 374 21.80 3.21 -0.23
CA ASP A 374 22.67 2.24 0.45
C ASP A 374 21.94 1.29 1.41
N LEU A 375 20.82 1.72 2.02
CA LEU A 375 20.01 0.87 2.86
C LEU A 375 19.14 -0.06 2.00
N LEU A 376 18.57 0.48 0.92
CA LEU A 376 17.70 -0.23 -0.01
C LEU A 376 18.47 -1.32 -0.75
N GLU A 377 19.68 -1.01 -1.22
CA GLU A 377 20.56 -1.98 -1.87
C GLU A 377 20.96 -3.11 -0.89
N LYS A 378 21.25 -2.79 0.37
CA LYS A 378 21.56 -3.82 1.40
C LYS A 378 20.37 -4.73 1.70
N LEU A 379 19.14 -4.20 1.68
CA LEU A 379 17.90 -4.97 1.84
C LEU A 379 17.65 -5.86 0.62
N VAL A 380 17.59 -5.28 -0.58
CA VAL A 380 17.26 -5.98 -1.85
C VAL A 380 18.33 -7.01 -2.23
N ARG A 381 19.62 -6.71 -2.02
CA ARG A 381 20.73 -7.64 -2.29
C ARG A 381 20.76 -8.84 -1.32
N ASN A 382 20.03 -8.78 -0.21
CA ASN A 382 19.90 -9.89 0.72
C ASN A 382 18.78 -10.85 0.28
N LYS A 383 19.18 -11.94 -0.38
CA LYS A 383 18.32 -13.06 -0.81
C LYS A 383 17.58 -13.82 0.33
N PHE A 384 17.67 -13.40 1.59
CA PHE A 384 16.75 -13.86 2.64
C PHE A 384 15.58 -12.87 2.76
N LEU A 385 15.88 -11.58 2.88
CA LEU A 385 14.88 -10.54 3.06
C LEU A 385 14.00 -10.36 1.81
N ALA A 386 14.58 -10.41 0.61
CA ALA A 386 13.80 -10.35 -0.63
C ALA A 386 12.69 -11.42 -0.66
N SER A 387 13.06 -12.71 -0.56
CA SER A 387 12.10 -13.82 -0.52
C SER A 387 11.18 -13.78 0.70
N PHE A 388 11.62 -13.25 1.85
CA PHE A 388 10.72 -13.03 2.98
C PHE A 388 9.63 -12.02 2.64
N PHE A 389 9.96 -10.90 1.98
CA PHE A 389 8.98 -9.90 1.55
C PHE A 389 8.09 -10.40 0.41
N ASP A 390 8.61 -11.20 -0.54
CA ASP A 390 7.80 -11.86 -1.57
C ASP A 390 6.70 -12.74 -0.92
N GLY A 391 7.11 -13.61 0.01
CA GLY A 391 6.22 -14.48 0.77
C GLY A 391 5.24 -13.71 1.66
N LEU A 392 5.69 -12.60 2.24
CA LEU A 392 4.85 -11.69 3.04
C LEU A 392 3.76 -11.04 2.17
N CYS A 393 4.12 -10.52 0.99
CA CYS A 393 3.18 -9.92 0.05
C CYS A 393 2.14 -10.94 -0.45
N GLY A 394 2.59 -12.15 -0.82
CA GLY A 394 1.70 -13.29 -1.13
C GLY A 394 0.72 -13.59 -0.01
N SER A 395 1.19 -13.52 1.24
CA SER A 395 0.38 -13.76 2.43
C SER A 395 -0.62 -12.64 2.74
N VAL A 396 -0.27 -11.37 2.50
CA VAL A 396 -1.17 -10.23 2.73
C VAL A 396 -2.39 -10.29 1.80
N ILE A 397 -2.25 -10.76 0.56
CA ILE A 397 -3.38 -10.97 -0.37
C ILE A 397 -4.47 -11.85 0.25
N GLY A 398 -4.09 -12.94 0.93
CA GLY A 398 -5.03 -13.82 1.61
C GLY A 398 -5.78 -13.14 2.75
N VAL A 399 -5.06 -12.32 3.52
CA VAL A 399 -5.63 -11.53 4.63
C VAL A 399 -6.63 -10.48 4.12
N ILE A 400 -6.31 -9.74 3.05
CA ILE A 400 -7.25 -8.78 2.44
C ILE A 400 -8.45 -9.51 1.80
N ALA A 401 -8.25 -10.67 1.19
CA ALA A 401 -9.32 -11.47 0.61
C ALA A 401 -10.36 -11.91 1.65
N ILE A 402 -9.94 -12.46 2.80
CA ILE A 402 -10.87 -12.87 3.85
C ILE A 402 -11.55 -11.65 4.52
N ILE A 403 -10.86 -10.51 4.63
CA ILE A 403 -11.47 -9.26 5.11
C ILE A 403 -12.50 -8.71 4.12
N ALA A 404 -12.24 -8.72 2.81
CA ALA A 404 -13.21 -8.33 1.80
C ALA A 404 -14.48 -9.20 1.89
N ALA A 405 -14.32 -10.51 2.07
CA ALA A 405 -15.44 -11.44 2.28
C ALA A 405 -16.19 -11.19 3.60
N GLN A 406 -15.50 -10.86 4.69
CA GLN A 406 -16.13 -10.52 5.98
C GLN A 406 -16.90 -9.19 5.91
N ILE A 407 -16.33 -8.16 5.29
CA ILE A 407 -16.99 -6.87 5.05
C ILE A 407 -18.21 -7.07 4.16
N LEU A 408 -18.08 -7.83 3.06
CA LEU A 408 -19.20 -8.15 2.17
C LEU A 408 -20.33 -8.87 2.91
N LYS A 409 -19.99 -9.89 3.72
CA LYS A 409 -20.95 -10.63 4.54
C LYS A 409 -21.69 -9.70 5.50
N ALA A 410 -20.96 -8.86 6.24
CA ALA A 410 -21.56 -7.87 7.16
C ALA A 410 -22.44 -6.82 6.44
N SER A 411 -22.06 -6.43 5.22
CA SER A 411 -22.82 -5.48 4.39
C SER A 411 -24.13 -6.07 3.86
N ILE A 412 -24.14 -7.37 3.54
CA ILE A 412 -25.30 -8.08 2.96
C ILE A 412 -26.24 -8.61 4.05
N GLU A 413 -25.71 -9.23 5.10
CA GLU A 413 -26.53 -9.80 6.20
C GLU A 413 -27.05 -8.74 7.18
N GLY A 414 -26.40 -7.57 7.25
CA GLY A 414 -26.74 -6.52 8.21
C GLY A 414 -26.67 -7.03 9.66
N PRO A 415 -27.47 -6.45 10.58
CA PRO A 415 -27.49 -6.86 11.99
C PRO A 415 -28.34 -8.14 12.21
N LEU A 416 -28.19 -9.18 11.37
CA LEU A 416 -28.96 -10.43 11.45
C LEU A 416 -28.91 -11.10 12.83
N ASN A 417 -27.81 -10.93 13.58
CA ASN A 417 -27.68 -11.39 14.97
C ASN A 417 -28.64 -10.70 15.97
N LYS A 418 -29.25 -9.54 15.65
CA LYS A 418 -30.29 -8.91 16.48
C LYS A 418 -31.68 -9.54 16.32
N LEU A 419 -31.90 -10.42 15.33
CA LEU A 419 -33.22 -10.97 15.01
C LEU A 419 -33.65 -12.19 15.85
N LYS A 420 -32.80 -12.72 16.73
CA LYS A 420 -33.20 -13.80 17.67
C LYS A 420 -34.24 -13.28 18.67
N GLY A 421 -35.51 -13.52 18.37
CA GLY A 421 -36.65 -13.14 19.20
C GLY A 421 -37.48 -11.95 18.70
N LYS A 422 -37.20 -11.42 17.50
CA LYS A 422 -38.01 -10.36 16.85
C LYS A 422 -39.15 -10.94 15.99
N PRO A 423 -40.24 -10.19 15.74
CA PRO A 423 -41.37 -10.63 14.92
C PRO A 423 -40.98 -10.94 13.47
N VAL A 424 -41.84 -11.71 12.79
CA VAL A 424 -41.60 -12.22 11.42
C VAL A 424 -41.42 -11.08 10.41
N ASP A 425 -42.12 -9.95 10.60
CA ASP A 425 -42.07 -8.80 9.70
C ASP A 425 -40.70 -8.09 9.70
N GLU A 426 -39.97 -8.12 10.82
CA GLU A 426 -38.57 -7.65 10.89
C GLU A 426 -37.60 -8.60 10.18
N MET A 427 -37.90 -9.91 10.16
CA MET A 427 -37.11 -10.88 9.39
C MET A 427 -37.34 -10.74 7.89
N ILE A 428 -38.58 -10.49 7.46
CA ILE A 428 -38.93 -10.26 6.04
C ILE A 428 -38.27 -8.97 5.54
N SER A 429 -38.43 -7.86 6.28
CA SER A 429 -37.84 -6.56 5.90
C SER A 429 -36.31 -6.54 5.96
N THR A 430 -35.67 -7.32 6.84
CA THR A 430 -34.21 -7.52 6.79
C THR A 430 -33.80 -8.35 5.56
N THR A 431 -34.55 -9.42 5.24
CA THR A 431 -34.28 -10.26 4.06
C THR A 431 -34.40 -9.47 2.75
N ALA A 432 -35.33 -8.51 2.68
CA ALA A 432 -35.47 -7.63 1.53
C ALA A 432 -34.24 -6.73 1.27
N GLN A 433 -33.48 -6.36 2.31
CA GLN A 433 -32.30 -5.48 2.19
C GLN A 433 -31.05 -6.19 1.65
N VAL A 434 -31.01 -7.52 1.75
CA VAL A 434 -29.94 -8.40 1.21
C VAL A 434 -29.77 -8.17 -0.31
N GLY A 435 -30.89 -8.05 -1.03
CA GLY A 435 -30.93 -7.89 -2.49
C GLY A 435 -30.24 -6.61 -2.99
N PRO A 436 -30.70 -5.41 -2.58
CA PRO A 436 -30.07 -4.14 -2.95
C PRO A 436 -28.57 -4.07 -2.63
N ALA A 437 -28.14 -4.55 -1.46
CA ALA A 437 -26.73 -4.57 -1.08
C ALA A 437 -25.89 -5.47 -2.01
N ALA A 438 -26.38 -6.67 -2.34
CA ALA A 438 -25.72 -7.58 -3.27
C ALA A 438 -25.68 -7.04 -4.71
N VAL A 439 -26.74 -6.37 -5.16
CA VAL A 439 -26.78 -5.72 -6.49
C VAL A 439 -25.78 -4.57 -6.58
N LEU A 440 -25.71 -3.70 -5.56
CA LEU A 440 -24.71 -2.62 -5.50
C LEU A 440 -23.27 -3.17 -5.54
N TYR A 441 -22.98 -4.24 -4.80
CA TYR A 441 -21.68 -4.93 -4.84
C TYR A 441 -21.35 -5.43 -6.26
N LEU A 442 -22.25 -6.16 -6.90
CA LEU A 442 -22.02 -6.74 -8.23
C LEU A 442 -21.87 -5.66 -9.31
N LEU A 443 -22.67 -4.59 -9.27
CA LEU A 443 -22.56 -3.46 -10.19
C LEU A 443 -21.26 -2.68 -9.99
N ALA A 444 -20.85 -2.42 -8.74
CA ALA A 444 -19.58 -1.79 -8.43
C ALA A 444 -18.40 -2.65 -8.91
N LEU A 445 -18.43 -3.96 -8.66
CA LEU A 445 -17.39 -4.88 -9.11
C LEU A 445 -17.30 -4.91 -10.65
N ALA A 446 -18.43 -5.03 -11.35
CA ALA A 446 -18.47 -5.00 -12.81
C ALA A 446 -17.94 -3.67 -13.38
N ALA A 447 -18.30 -2.53 -12.79
CA ALA A 447 -17.78 -1.22 -13.18
C ALA A 447 -16.26 -1.10 -12.92
N LEU A 448 -15.77 -1.57 -11.78
CA LEU A 448 -14.34 -1.59 -11.43
C LEU A 448 -13.51 -2.47 -12.38
N TYR A 449 -14.07 -3.57 -12.86
CA TYR A 449 -13.44 -4.42 -13.87
C TYR A 449 -13.47 -3.81 -15.28
N LYS A 450 -14.57 -3.15 -15.66
CA LYS A 450 -14.77 -2.56 -16.99
C LYS A 450 -14.09 -1.19 -17.19
N PHE A 451 -14.00 -0.36 -16.15
CA PHE A 451 -13.55 1.03 -16.25
C PHE A 451 -12.31 1.32 -15.40
N THR A 452 -11.16 1.45 -16.06
CA THR A 452 -9.85 1.73 -15.43
C THR A 452 -9.56 3.22 -15.17
N SER A 453 -10.57 4.09 -15.34
CA SER A 453 -10.42 5.55 -15.15
C SER A 453 -10.12 5.94 -13.70
N LYS A 454 -9.29 6.99 -13.52
CA LYS A 454 -9.02 7.59 -12.20
C LYS A 454 -10.27 8.12 -11.48
N TYR A 455 -11.37 8.31 -12.21
CA TYR A 455 -12.66 8.75 -11.66
C TYR A 455 -13.61 7.61 -11.30
N THR A 456 -13.34 6.34 -11.67
CA THR A 456 -14.27 5.21 -11.43
C THR A 456 -14.57 5.04 -9.93
N ALA A 457 -13.54 5.14 -9.08
CA ALA A 457 -13.67 4.99 -7.63
C ALA A 457 -14.51 6.13 -6.99
N PRO A 458 -14.16 7.43 -7.11
CA PRO A 458 -15.01 8.52 -6.62
C PRO A 458 -16.45 8.47 -7.15
N LEU A 459 -16.64 8.16 -8.45
CA LEU A 459 -17.96 8.13 -9.09
C LEU A 459 -18.84 6.99 -8.55
N LEU A 460 -18.27 5.81 -8.28
CA LEU A 460 -18.99 4.71 -7.64
C LEU A 460 -19.41 5.05 -6.21
N VAL A 461 -18.55 5.73 -5.44
CA VAL A 461 -18.90 6.15 -4.08
C VAL A 461 -19.98 7.24 -4.08
N ILE A 462 -19.92 8.22 -5.00
CA ILE A 462 -20.94 9.27 -5.14
C ILE A 462 -22.29 8.69 -5.58
N LEU A 463 -22.32 7.88 -6.65
CA LEU A 463 -23.54 7.22 -7.10
C LEU A 463 -24.09 6.23 -6.05
N GLY A 464 -23.20 5.57 -5.31
CA GLY A 464 -23.55 4.71 -4.18
C GLY A 464 -24.27 5.46 -3.07
N ALA A 465 -23.70 6.59 -2.63
CA ALA A 465 -24.31 7.45 -1.62
C ALA A 465 -25.70 7.94 -2.06
N ILE A 466 -25.85 8.33 -3.33
CA ILE A 466 -27.14 8.74 -3.92
C ILE A 466 -28.12 7.56 -3.96
N ALA A 467 -27.70 6.39 -4.44
CA ALA A 467 -28.54 5.19 -4.47
C ALA A 467 -29.02 4.77 -3.07
N GLY A 468 -28.18 4.94 -2.04
CA GLY A 468 -28.56 4.71 -0.65
C GLY A 468 -29.76 5.54 -0.19
N GLN A 469 -29.92 6.76 -0.69
CA GLN A 469 -31.08 7.60 -0.38
C GLN A 469 -32.42 7.00 -0.87
N PHE A 470 -32.39 6.19 -1.92
CA PHE A 470 -33.57 5.52 -2.47
C PHE A 470 -33.73 4.08 -1.98
N LEU A 471 -32.64 3.41 -1.58
CA LEU A 471 -32.63 1.99 -1.22
C LEU A 471 -32.72 1.74 0.30
N PHE A 472 -32.29 2.69 1.14
CA PHE A 472 -32.11 2.45 2.58
C PHE A 472 -32.72 3.49 3.52
N VAL A 473 -33.34 4.57 3.04
CA VAL A 473 -33.93 5.60 3.92
C VAL A 473 -35.15 5.07 4.68
N GLU A 474 -36.04 4.33 4.02
CA GLU A 474 -37.27 3.81 4.64
C GLU A 474 -36.96 2.69 5.65
N THR A 475 -35.94 1.88 5.38
CA THR A 475 -35.50 0.75 6.23
C THR A 475 -34.61 1.17 7.42
N ILE A 476 -34.45 2.47 7.66
CA ILE A 476 -33.80 3.05 8.86
C ILE A 476 -34.85 3.74 9.78
N VAL A 477 -36.12 3.75 9.37
CA VAL A 477 -37.25 4.35 10.12
C VAL A 477 -38.09 3.29 10.87
N ALA A 478 -37.81 2.00 10.65
CA ALA A 478 -38.40 0.84 11.34
C ALA A 478 -37.35 0.12 12.20
#